data_AF-A0A3D8HPE3-F1
#
_entry.id   AF-A0A3D8HPE3-F1
#
_cell.length_a   1.000
_cell.length_b   1.000
_cell.length_c   1.000
_cell.angle_alpha   90.00
_cell.angle_beta   90.00
_cell.angle_gamma   90.00
#
_symmetry.space_group_name_H-M   'P 1'
#
loop_
_entity.id
_entity.type
_entity.pdbx_description
1 polymer ?
#
loop_
_entity_poly.entity_id
_entity_poly.type
_entity_poly.pdbx_seq_one_letter_code
_entity_poly.pdbx_strand_id
1 'polypeptide(L)'
;MDKNFIIQHMNEHHTSSLIKVVKKFSGTSDVQEATLVGVDTAGLDITYNGGKTLRVDFPQVITPDQIQGEIIALCKRAGTDSEEGTDTQVESVKQEIEEFKKGFGSVVLATLSEQGKVISSYAPLIQHNGRCYIYISGVADHYHSIKANPNNIEALFLEDECKAKSVILRKRLRYSVNARFVERESEEFEQAFSVLENSMGGHGGVKQIKKMLDFSLVELQLLNGRFVKGFGQAYDIKPNGEVAYVGASGNPHDFGK
;
A
#
# COMPACT_ATOMS: atom_id res chain seq x y z
N MET A 1 4.87 31.31 6.01
CA MET A 1 5.94 30.80 6.89
C MET A 1 7.27 31.20 6.27
N ASP A 2 8.22 31.70 7.06
CA ASP A 2 9.50 32.16 6.54
C ASP A 2 10.40 30.96 6.21
N LYS A 3 10.73 30.78 4.92
CA LYS A 3 11.59 29.70 4.45
C LYS A 3 12.98 29.78 5.07
N ASN A 4 13.49 30.98 5.33
CA ASN A 4 14.80 31.19 5.91
C ASN A 4 14.84 30.67 7.35
N PHE A 5 13.76 30.87 8.10
CA PHE A 5 13.64 30.31 9.45
C PHE A 5 13.68 28.78 9.44
N ILE A 6 12.96 28.12 8.51
CA ILE A 6 13.00 26.65 8.39
C ILE A 6 14.41 26.16 8.09
N ILE A 7 15.07 26.80 7.11
CA ILE A 7 16.43 26.45 6.70
C ILE A 7 17.40 26.58 7.88
N GLN A 8 17.36 27.72 8.57
CA GLN A 8 18.20 27.97 9.74
C GLN A 8 17.95 26.93 10.84
N HIS A 9 16.68 26.72 11.23
CA HIS A 9 16.33 25.78 12.29
C HIS A 9 16.75 24.34 11.97
N MET A 10 16.59 23.89 10.72
CA MET A 10 17.01 22.56 10.30
C MET A 10 18.52 22.38 10.37
N ASN A 11 19.29 23.39 9.95
CA ASN A 11 20.76 23.35 9.97
C ASN A 11 21.35 23.51 11.37
N GLU A 12 20.65 24.17 12.30
CA GLU A 12 21.10 24.34 13.70
C GLU A 12 20.76 23.13 14.59
N HIS A 13 19.64 22.45 14.33
CA HIS A 13 19.10 21.46 15.27
C HIS A 13 18.86 20.06 14.69
N HIS A 14 18.80 19.91 13.36
CA HIS A 14 18.36 18.65 12.70
C HIS A 14 19.33 18.14 11.64
N THR A 15 20.61 18.52 11.70
CA THR A 15 21.66 18.08 10.77
C THR A 15 21.79 16.57 10.70
N SER A 16 21.64 15.87 11.83
CA SER A 16 21.65 14.40 11.87
C SER A 16 20.48 13.80 11.08
N SER A 17 19.30 14.43 11.09
CA SER A 17 18.15 14.02 10.29
C SER A 17 18.39 14.27 8.80
N LEU A 18 19.00 15.41 8.43
CA LEU A 18 19.37 15.70 7.05
C LEU A 18 20.37 14.68 6.50
N ILE A 19 21.37 14.28 7.28
CA ILE A 19 22.29 13.20 6.91
C ILE A 19 21.54 11.91 6.61
N LYS A 20 20.59 11.50 7.47
CA LYS A 20 19.76 10.31 7.25
C LYS A 20 18.92 10.41 5.97
N VAL A 21 18.33 11.58 5.71
CA VAL A 21 17.60 11.86 4.46
C VAL A 21 18.53 11.69 3.26
N VAL A 22 19.71 12.30 3.26
CA VAL A 22 20.66 12.18 2.15
C VAL A 22 21.07 10.73 1.96
N LYS A 23 21.42 9.99 3.01
CA LYS A 23 21.79 8.57 2.92
C LYS A 23 20.69 7.74 2.26
N LYS A 24 19.45 7.90 2.72
CA LYS A 24 18.30 7.13 2.21
C LYS A 24 17.96 7.50 0.77
N PHE A 25 17.93 8.77 0.41
CA PHE A 25 17.44 9.20 -0.91
C PHE A 25 18.53 9.25 -1.99
N SER A 26 19.81 9.42 -1.64
CA SER A 26 20.92 9.37 -2.61
C SER A 26 21.55 7.98 -2.77
N GLY A 27 21.31 7.05 -1.84
CA GLY A 27 22.02 5.77 -1.77
C GLY A 27 23.49 5.89 -1.32
N THR A 28 23.98 7.09 -0.96
CA THR A 28 25.34 7.29 -0.45
C THR A 28 25.40 6.93 1.03
N SER A 29 26.19 5.92 1.42
CA SER A 29 26.32 5.50 2.82
C SER A 29 27.26 6.40 3.66
N ASP A 30 28.34 6.90 3.04
CA ASP A 30 29.33 7.78 3.65
C ASP A 30 28.96 9.26 3.49
N VAL A 31 27.93 9.70 4.21
CA VAL A 31 27.53 11.11 4.31
C VAL A 31 27.96 11.63 5.68
N GLN A 32 28.86 12.61 5.71
CA GLN A 32 29.45 13.18 6.93
C GLN A 32 28.82 14.51 7.31
N GLU A 33 28.39 15.28 6.31
CA GLU A 33 27.76 16.59 6.49
C GLU A 33 26.60 16.75 5.51
N ALA A 34 25.55 17.46 5.93
CA ALA A 34 24.42 17.81 5.09
C ALA A 34 23.84 19.16 5.54
N THR A 35 23.57 20.05 4.58
CA THR A 35 23.05 21.39 4.81
C THR A 35 21.85 21.62 3.90
N LEU A 36 20.70 21.96 4.49
CA LEU A 36 19.52 22.39 3.76
C LEU A 36 19.77 23.78 3.18
N VAL A 37 19.64 23.94 1.87
CA VAL A 37 19.89 25.21 1.15
C VAL A 37 18.66 25.77 0.45
N GLY A 38 17.63 24.94 0.23
CA GLY A 38 16.40 25.34 -0.43
C GLY A 38 15.20 24.57 0.06
N VAL A 39 14.05 25.25 0.11
CA VAL A 39 12.74 24.67 0.42
C VAL A 39 11.67 25.33 -0.45
N ASP A 40 10.82 24.52 -1.05
CA ASP A 40 9.63 24.98 -1.76
C ASP A 40 8.44 24.03 -1.51
N THR A 41 7.35 24.23 -2.23
CA THR A 41 6.13 23.44 -2.11
C THR A 41 6.23 22.05 -2.72
N ALA A 42 7.33 21.74 -3.40
CA ALA A 42 7.59 20.46 -4.04
C ALA A 42 8.69 19.66 -3.33
N GLY A 43 9.57 20.27 -2.53
CA GLY A 43 10.63 19.53 -1.84
C GLY A 43 11.73 20.36 -1.19
N LEU A 44 12.86 19.67 -0.99
CA LEU A 44 14.06 20.17 -0.32
C LEU A 44 15.28 20.09 -1.22
N ASP A 45 16.12 21.11 -1.19
CA ASP A 45 17.45 21.12 -1.80
C ASP A 45 18.51 21.02 -0.71
N ILE A 46 19.30 19.93 -0.72
CA ILE A 46 20.29 19.62 0.30
C ILE A 46 21.67 19.56 -0.37
N THR A 47 22.65 20.23 0.23
CA THR A 47 24.07 20.06 -0.10
C THR A 47 24.74 19.11 0.89
N TYR A 48 25.69 18.31 0.44
CA TYR A 48 26.39 17.35 1.30
C TYR A 48 27.81 17.07 0.80
N ASN A 49 28.68 16.61 1.71
CA ASN A 49 30.08 16.23 1.47
C ASN A 49 30.82 17.16 0.49
N GLY A 50 31.01 18.43 0.85
CA GLY A 50 31.86 19.37 0.11
C GLY A 50 31.34 19.82 -1.25
N GLY A 51 30.02 19.77 -1.51
CA GLY A 51 29.40 20.43 -2.67
C GLY A 51 28.52 19.55 -3.55
N LYS A 52 28.27 18.29 -3.19
CA LYS A 52 27.25 17.48 -3.86
C LYS A 52 25.85 18.03 -3.53
N THR A 53 24.94 17.95 -4.48
CA THR A 53 23.54 18.38 -4.31
C THR A 53 22.60 17.19 -4.38
N LEU A 54 21.50 17.27 -3.63
CA LEU A 54 20.40 16.33 -3.67
C LEU A 54 19.08 17.10 -3.58
N ARG A 55 18.22 16.92 -4.58
CA ARG A 55 16.82 17.31 -4.51
C ARG A 55 16.03 16.15 -3.93
N VAL A 56 15.25 16.41 -2.88
CA VAL A 56 14.33 15.43 -2.29
C VAL A 56 12.91 15.97 -2.43
N ASP A 57 12.16 15.36 -3.35
CA ASP A 57 10.77 15.75 -3.58
C ASP A 57 9.84 15.20 -2.49
N PHE A 58 8.84 16.01 -2.16
CA PHE A 58 7.69 15.56 -1.39
C PHE A 58 6.84 14.61 -2.23
N PRO A 59 6.05 13.71 -1.60
CA PRO A 59 5.21 12.78 -2.33
C PRO A 59 4.13 13.42 -3.23
N GLN A 60 3.81 14.69 -2.95
CA GLN A 60 2.88 15.53 -3.70
C GLN A 60 3.27 17.00 -3.49
N VAL A 61 2.82 17.88 -4.39
CA VAL A 61 2.92 19.33 -4.19
C VAL A 61 1.98 19.74 -3.05
N ILE A 62 2.48 20.52 -2.11
CA ILE A 62 1.77 20.93 -0.90
C ILE A 62 1.61 22.45 -0.82
N THR A 63 0.79 22.93 0.10
CA THR A 63 0.68 24.38 0.38
C THR A 63 1.78 24.86 1.34
N PRO A 64 2.13 26.16 1.34
CA PRO A 64 3.20 26.68 2.19
C PRO A 64 3.05 26.41 3.70
N ASP A 65 1.82 26.31 4.20
CA ASP A 65 1.51 25.97 5.60
C ASP A 65 1.76 24.50 5.95
N GLN A 66 1.80 23.61 4.95
CA GLN A 66 2.05 22.17 5.13
C GLN A 66 3.53 21.81 5.15
N ILE A 67 4.42 22.71 4.69
CA ILE A 67 5.86 22.45 4.49
C ILE A 67 6.52 21.88 5.76
N GLN A 68 6.30 22.51 6.91
CA GLN A 68 6.92 22.07 8.16
C GLN A 68 6.50 20.63 8.51
N GLY A 69 5.21 20.31 8.37
CA GLY A 69 4.67 18.98 8.64
C GLY A 69 5.27 17.93 7.71
N GLU A 70 5.42 18.22 6.43
CA GLU A 70 5.98 17.27 5.46
C GLU A 70 7.49 17.09 5.63
N ILE A 71 8.25 18.13 6.04
CA ILE A 71 9.66 17.98 6.41
C ILE A 71 9.81 17.04 7.61
N ILE A 72 8.99 17.23 8.65
CA ILE A 72 9.00 16.34 9.83
C ILE A 72 8.66 14.90 9.40
N ALA A 73 7.64 14.72 8.55
CA ALA A 73 7.28 13.40 8.03
C ALA A 73 8.42 12.77 7.23
N LEU A 74 9.09 13.53 6.37
CA LEU A 74 10.23 13.09 5.57
C LEU A 74 11.41 12.67 6.46
N CYS A 75 11.79 13.49 7.45
CA CYS A 75 12.85 13.17 8.40
C CYS A 75 12.53 11.91 9.20
N LYS A 76 11.27 11.72 9.65
CA LYS A 76 10.84 10.48 10.30
C LYS A 76 10.97 9.28 9.37
N ARG A 77 10.52 9.38 8.11
CA ARG A 77 10.66 8.31 7.10
C ARG A 77 12.12 7.95 6.79
N ALA A 78 13.02 8.93 6.84
CA ALA A 78 14.46 8.72 6.65
C ALA A 78 15.16 8.18 7.89
N GLY A 79 14.65 8.53 9.06
CA GLY A 79 15.23 8.16 10.35
C GLY A 79 15.07 6.69 10.73
N THR A 80 14.17 5.97 10.06
CA THR A 80 13.71 4.65 10.46
C THR A 80 14.65 3.50 10.11
N ASP A 81 15.72 3.70 9.35
CA ASP A 81 16.63 2.59 8.98
C ASP A 81 17.36 1.94 10.19
N SER A 82 17.34 2.58 11.38
CA SER A 82 17.84 2.01 12.64
C SER A 82 16.76 1.61 13.66
N GLU A 83 15.47 1.88 13.37
CA GLU A 83 14.34 1.65 14.29
C GLU A 83 13.16 0.87 13.65
N GLU A 84 13.16 0.66 12.32
CA GLU A 84 12.26 -0.24 11.60
C GLU A 84 12.60 -1.69 11.96
N GLY A 85 11.83 -2.22 12.91
CA GLY A 85 12.08 -3.53 13.54
C GLY A 85 11.70 -3.57 15.02
N THR A 86 11.35 -2.43 15.63
CA THR A 86 10.73 -2.43 16.96
C THR A 86 9.30 -2.99 16.88
N ASP A 87 8.92 -3.83 17.85
CA ASP A 87 7.60 -4.48 17.90
C ASP A 87 6.45 -3.46 17.75
N THR A 88 6.60 -2.27 18.35
CA THR A 88 5.58 -1.19 18.31
C THR A 88 5.35 -0.64 16.91
N GLN A 89 6.39 -0.48 16.09
CA GLN A 89 6.22 0.05 14.74
C GLN A 89 5.64 -1.00 13.79
N VAL A 90 6.08 -2.25 13.90
CA VAL A 90 5.51 -3.38 13.14
C VAL A 90 4.02 -3.51 13.45
N GLU A 91 3.64 -3.35 14.71
CA GLU A 91 2.23 -3.39 15.12
C GLU A 91 1.43 -2.22 14.53
N SER A 92 1.99 -1.01 14.49
CA SER A 92 1.34 0.14 13.83
C SER A 92 1.09 -0.11 12.33
N VAL A 93 2.02 -0.80 11.65
CA VAL A 93 1.89 -1.13 10.22
C VAL A 93 0.84 -2.22 10.02
N LYS A 94 0.76 -3.23 10.89
CA LYS A 94 -0.32 -4.22 10.88
C LYS A 94 -1.68 -3.55 11.03
N GLN A 95 -1.83 -2.63 11.97
CA GLN A 95 -3.07 -1.88 12.14
C GLN A 95 -3.43 -1.10 10.87
N GLU A 96 -2.48 -0.40 10.26
CA GLU A 96 -2.71 0.32 9.01
C GLU A 96 -3.09 -0.60 7.85
N ILE A 97 -2.51 -1.80 7.77
CA ILE A 97 -2.88 -2.82 6.78
C ILE A 97 -4.35 -3.23 6.96
N GLU A 98 -4.78 -3.48 8.19
CA GLU A 98 -6.18 -3.84 8.49
C GLU A 98 -7.14 -2.69 8.18
N GLU A 99 -6.80 -1.45 8.55
CA GLU A 99 -7.59 -0.27 8.24
C GLU A 99 -7.68 -0.02 6.73
N PHE A 100 -6.56 -0.18 6.01
CA PHE A 100 -6.52 -0.03 4.56
C PHE A 100 -7.43 -1.04 3.89
N LYS A 101 -7.36 -2.34 4.24
CA LYS A 101 -8.25 -3.37 3.70
C LYS A 101 -9.72 -3.04 3.95
N LYS A 102 -10.08 -2.65 5.18
CA LYS A 102 -11.47 -2.32 5.56
C LYS A 102 -12.07 -1.19 4.72
N GLY A 103 -11.26 -0.31 4.14
CA GLY A 103 -11.71 0.77 3.27
C GLY A 103 -12.24 0.35 1.90
N PHE A 104 -12.10 -0.93 1.51
CA PHE A 104 -12.46 -1.41 0.18
C PHE A 104 -13.77 -2.22 0.16
N GLY A 105 -14.63 -1.87 -0.81
CA GLY A 105 -15.78 -2.69 -1.22
C GLY A 105 -15.55 -3.51 -2.50
N SER A 106 -14.36 -3.41 -3.10
CA SER A 106 -13.95 -4.20 -4.26
C SER A 106 -12.45 -4.44 -4.27
N VAL A 107 -12.01 -5.46 -5.01
CA VAL A 107 -10.59 -5.84 -5.12
C VAL A 107 -10.25 -6.14 -6.58
N VAL A 108 -9.03 -5.78 -7.00
CA VAL A 108 -8.50 -6.13 -8.32
C VAL A 108 -7.93 -7.55 -8.27
N LEU A 109 -8.14 -8.34 -9.31
CA LEU A 109 -7.74 -9.74 -9.39
C LEU A 109 -6.89 -9.98 -10.63
N ALA A 110 -5.75 -10.63 -10.45
CA ALA A 110 -5.02 -11.30 -11.52
C ALA A 110 -5.30 -12.80 -11.44
N THR A 111 -5.85 -13.37 -12.51
CA THR A 111 -6.21 -14.80 -12.60
C THR A 111 -5.64 -15.41 -13.89
N LEU A 112 -5.51 -16.74 -13.95
CA LEU A 112 -5.00 -17.46 -15.11
C LEU A 112 -6.09 -18.32 -15.74
N SER A 113 -6.35 -18.14 -17.03
CA SER A 113 -7.31 -18.98 -17.77
C SER A 113 -6.74 -20.39 -18.01
N GLU A 114 -7.61 -21.35 -18.36
CA GLU A 114 -7.20 -22.71 -18.74
C GLU A 114 -6.22 -22.74 -19.93
N GLN A 115 -6.26 -21.72 -20.80
CA GLN A 115 -5.37 -21.58 -21.95
C GLN A 115 -4.08 -20.81 -21.62
N GLY A 116 -3.82 -20.55 -20.32
CA GLY A 116 -2.63 -19.84 -19.86
C GLY A 116 -2.64 -18.33 -20.12
N LYS A 117 -3.80 -17.73 -20.42
CA LYS A 117 -3.92 -16.27 -20.57
C LYS A 117 -4.19 -15.62 -19.22
N VAL A 118 -3.43 -14.58 -18.90
CA VAL A 118 -3.67 -13.77 -17.70
C VAL A 118 -4.89 -12.88 -17.89
N ILE A 119 -5.68 -12.74 -16.83
CA ILE A 119 -6.88 -11.89 -16.80
C ILE A 119 -6.76 -10.93 -15.62
N SER A 120 -6.77 -9.64 -15.92
CA SER A 120 -6.87 -8.56 -14.93
C SER A 120 -8.31 -8.09 -14.87
N SER A 121 -8.96 -8.31 -13.73
CA SER A 121 -10.37 -7.95 -13.50
C SER A 121 -10.55 -7.33 -12.11
N TYR A 122 -11.79 -7.06 -11.72
CA TYR A 122 -12.12 -6.74 -10.33
C TYR A 122 -13.36 -7.53 -9.90
N ALA A 123 -13.59 -7.62 -8.59
CA ALA A 123 -14.80 -8.22 -8.03
C ALA A 123 -15.27 -7.45 -6.79
N PRO A 124 -16.59 -7.46 -6.48
CA PRO A 124 -17.10 -7.05 -5.18
C PRO A 124 -16.37 -7.80 -4.07
N LEU A 125 -15.94 -7.08 -3.05
CA LEU A 125 -15.20 -7.62 -1.92
C LEU A 125 -16.09 -7.61 -0.67
N ILE A 126 -16.05 -8.72 0.07
CA ILE A 126 -16.73 -8.90 1.34
C ILE A 126 -15.67 -9.24 2.38
N GLN A 127 -15.71 -8.56 3.54
CA GLN A 127 -14.81 -8.83 4.65
C GLN A 127 -15.65 -9.17 5.88
N HIS A 128 -15.48 -10.38 6.41
CA HIS A 128 -16.27 -10.88 7.53
C HIS A 128 -15.44 -11.81 8.42
N ASN A 129 -15.42 -11.56 9.74
CA ASN A 129 -14.70 -12.35 10.74
C ASN A 129 -13.23 -12.66 10.37
N GLY A 130 -12.52 -11.65 9.84
CA GLY A 130 -11.11 -11.78 9.43
C GLY A 130 -10.89 -12.51 8.10
N ARG A 131 -11.96 -12.95 7.42
CA ARG A 131 -11.92 -13.59 6.10
C ARG A 131 -12.32 -12.61 5.00
N CYS A 132 -11.80 -12.85 3.80
CA CYS A 132 -12.13 -12.11 2.59
C CYS A 132 -12.90 -13.00 1.62
N TYR A 133 -13.91 -12.45 0.96
CA TYR A 133 -14.67 -13.15 -0.07
C TYR A 133 -14.89 -12.24 -1.27
N ILE A 134 -15.09 -12.85 -2.43
CA ILE A 134 -15.58 -12.18 -3.63
C ILE A 134 -16.89 -12.78 -4.09
N TYR A 135 -17.70 -11.99 -4.79
CA TYR A 135 -18.97 -12.43 -5.35
C TYR A 135 -18.98 -12.23 -6.88
N ILE A 136 -18.92 -13.33 -7.63
CA ILE A 136 -18.63 -13.31 -9.08
C ILE A 136 -19.65 -14.14 -9.87
N SER A 137 -19.95 -13.72 -11.11
CA SER A 137 -20.84 -14.44 -12.02
C SER A 137 -20.08 -15.52 -12.80
N GLY A 138 -20.73 -16.66 -13.02
CA GLY A 138 -20.30 -17.74 -13.89
C GLY A 138 -20.19 -17.37 -15.37
N VAL A 139 -20.65 -16.18 -15.77
CA VAL A 139 -20.50 -15.64 -17.14
C VAL A 139 -19.15 -14.93 -17.34
N ALA A 140 -18.50 -14.49 -16.25
CA ALA A 140 -17.27 -13.71 -16.35
C ALA A 140 -16.03 -14.62 -16.47
N ASP A 141 -15.06 -14.24 -17.30
CA ASP A 141 -13.86 -15.05 -17.56
C ASP A 141 -13.05 -15.40 -16.30
N HIS A 142 -13.06 -14.50 -15.31
CA HIS A 142 -12.37 -14.74 -14.03
C HIS A 142 -12.98 -15.89 -13.22
N TYR A 143 -14.25 -16.24 -13.42
CA TYR A 143 -14.89 -17.35 -12.73
C TYR A 143 -14.29 -18.68 -13.19
N HIS A 144 -14.21 -18.87 -14.51
CA HIS A 144 -13.61 -20.06 -15.10
C HIS A 144 -12.12 -20.15 -14.76
N SER A 145 -11.42 -19.01 -14.79
CA SER A 145 -10.00 -18.92 -14.43
C SER A 145 -9.75 -19.33 -12.97
N ILE A 146 -10.57 -18.84 -12.03
CA ILE A 146 -10.48 -19.19 -10.61
C ILE A 146 -10.85 -20.65 -10.38
N LYS A 147 -11.87 -21.16 -11.07
CA LYS A 147 -12.28 -22.57 -10.94
C LYS A 147 -11.20 -23.53 -11.44
N ALA A 148 -10.54 -23.20 -12.55
CA ALA A 148 -9.47 -24.01 -13.12
C ALA A 148 -8.15 -23.91 -12.35
N ASN A 149 -7.82 -22.71 -11.85
CA ASN A 149 -6.55 -22.42 -11.19
C ASN A 149 -6.77 -21.76 -9.80
N PRO A 150 -7.41 -22.45 -8.84
CA PRO A 150 -7.83 -21.84 -7.58
C PRO A 150 -6.69 -21.39 -6.67
N ASN A 151 -5.46 -21.88 -6.90
CA ASN A 151 -4.28 -21.57 -6.09
C ASN A 151 -3.27 -20.67 -6.84
N ASN A 152 -3.66 -20.06 -7.96
CA ASN A 152 -2.81 -19.18 -8.77
C ASN A 152 -3.54 -17.86 -9.07
N ILE A 153 -3.72 -17.07 -8.02
CA ILE A 153 -4.47 -15.82 -8.05
C ILE A 153 -3.70 -14.78 -7.23
N GLU A 154 -3.69 -13.54 -7.70
CA GLU A 154 -3.25 -12.41 -6.90
C GLU A 154 -4.40 -11.41 -6.70
N ALA A 155 -4.63 -11.02 -5.44
CA ALA A 155 -5.59 -9.98 -5.07
C ALA A 155 -4.84 -8.68 -4.77
N LEU A 156 -5.31 -7.56 -5.34
CA LEU A 156 -4.73 -6.23 -5.19
C LEU A 156 -5.80 -5.26 -4.66
N PHE A 157 -5.56 -4.76 -3.45
CA PHE A 157 -6.23 -3.60 -2.89
C PHE A 157 -5.43 -2.36 -3.32
N LEU A 158 -6.05 -1.46 -4.06
CA LEU A 158 -5.36 -0.35 -4.70
C LEU A 158 -6.09 0.95 -4.42
N GLU A 159 -5.41 1.90 -3.78
CA GLU A 159 -5.94 3.22 -3.50
C GLU A 159 -6.49 3.90 -4.75
N ASP A 160 -7.65 4.54 -4.62
CA ASP A 160 -8.25 5.35 -5.68
C ASP A 160 -7.26 6.42 -6.13
N GLU A 161 -7.09 6.58 -7.44
CA GLU A 161 -6.09 7.49 -7.99
C GLU A 161 -6.30 8.95 -7.55
N CYS A 162 -7.56 9.37 -7.37
CA CYS A 162 -7.91 10.71 -6.90
C CYS A 162 -7.65 10.95 -5.40
N LYS A 163 -7.40 9.89 -4.63
CA LYS A 163 -7.04 9.96 -3.19
C LYS A 163 -5.54 9.77 -2.97
N ALA A 164 -4.85 9.17 -3.94
CA ALA A 164 -3.43 8.95 -3.87
C ALA A 164 -2.64 10.25 -3.92
N LYS A 165 -1.44 10.25 -3.32
CA LYS A 165 -0.54 11.41 -3.31
C LYS A 165 -0.10 11.79 -4.73
N SER A 166 0.13 10.78 -5.56
CA SER A 166 0.43 10.93 -6.98
C SER A 166 0.21 9.60 -7.69
N VAL A 167 0.17 9.64 -9.03
CA VAL A 167 -0.01 8.42 -9.86
C VAL A 167 1.10 7.40 -9.69
N ILE A 168 2.31 7.84 -9.31
CA ILE A 168 3.45 6.95 -9.03
C ILE A 168 3.47 6.41 -7.59
N LEU A 169 2.57 6.89 -6.73
CA LEU A 169 2.52 6.50 -5.32
C LEU A 169 1.09 6.28 -4.83
N ARG A 170 0.42 5.30 -5.45
CA ARG A 170 -0.83 4.74 -4.95
C ARG A 170 -0.52 3.70 -3.88
N LYS A 171 -1.07 3.90 -2.67
CA LYS A 171 -0.99 2.91 -1.60
C LYS A 171 -1.61 1.61 -2.09
N ARG A 172 -0.93 0.49 -1.85
CA ARG A 172 -1.35 -0.81 -2.38
C ARG A 172 -0.99 -1.95 -1.46
N LEU A 173 -1.86 -2.95 -1.45
CA LEU A 173 -1.69 -4.19 -0.72
C LEU A 173 -2.01 -5.35 -1.66
N ARG A 174 -1.04 -6.25 -1.84
CA ARG A 174 -1.17 -7.44 -2.69
C ARG A 174 -1.08 -8.69 -1.85
N TYR A 175 -1.83 -9.73 -2.20
CA TYR A 175 -1.69 -11.08 -1.66
C TYR A 175 -1.75 -12.11 -2.77
N SER A 176 -0.87 -13.12 -2.71
CA SER A 176 -1.18 -14.41 -3.34
C SER A 176 -2.33 -15.05 -2.58
N VAL A 177 -3.29 -15.65 -3.28
CA VAL A 177 -4.49 -16.21 -2.64
C VAL A 177 -4.82 -17.60 -3.17
N ASN A 178 -5.36 -18.44 -2.28
CA ASN A 178 -6.12 -19.62 -2.67
C ASN A 178 -7.60 -19.28 -2.64
N ALA A 179 -8.37 -19.83 -3.57
CA ALA A 179 -9.80 -19.64 -3.70
C ALA A 179 -10.58 -20.89 -3.32
N ARG A 180 -11.61 -20.73 -2.49
CA ARG A 180 -12.57 -21.79 -2.16
C ARG A 180 -13.99 -21.31 -2.46
N PHE A 181 -14.70 -22.03 -3.31
CA PHE A 181 -16.12 -21.78 -3.53
C PHE A 181 -16.92 -22.14 -2.28
N VAL A 182 -17.75 -21.20 -1.83
CA VAL A 182 -18.63 -21.38 -0.67
C VAL A 182 -19.96 -21.95 -1.17
N GLU A 183 -20.45 -22.97 -0.49
CA GLU A 183 -21.74 -23.58 -0.80
C GLU A 183 -22.87 -22.56 -0.63
N ARG A 184 -23.74 -22.48 -1.64
CA ARG A 184 -24.88 -21.57 -1.65
C ARG A 184 -25.84 -21.94 -0.51
N GLU A 185 -26.50 -20.95 0.09
CA GLU A 185 -27.46 -21.14 1.20
C GLU A 185 -26.87 -21.78 2.47
N SER A 186 -25.56 -22.03 2.51
CA SER A 186 -24.87 -22.36 3.75
C SER A 186 -24.92 -21.19 4.73
N GLU A 187 -24.73 -21.48 6.02
CA GLU A 187 -24.64 -20.43 7.04
C GLU A 187 -23.51 -19.43 6.74
N GLU A 188 -22.37 -19.91 6.26
CA GLU A 188 -21.23 -19.07 5.83
C GLU A 188 -21.64 -18.12 4.69
N PHE A 189 -22.38 -18.63 3.69
CA PHE A 189 -22.87 -17.83 2.58
C PHE A 189 -23.80 -16.71 3.04
N GLU A 190 -24.80 -17.04 3.85
CA GLU A 190 -25.79 -16.06 4.32
C GLU A 190 -25.15 -14.98 5.19
N GLN A 191 -24.24 -15.36 6.09
CA GLN A 191 -23.51 -14.41 6.93
C GLN A 191 -22.63 -13.48 6.10
N ALA A 192 -21.80 -14.01 5.20
CA ALA A 192 -20.93 -13.20 4.34
C ALA A 192 -21.76 -12.29 3.41
N PHE A 193 -22.79 -12.82 2.76
CA PHE A 193 -23.59 -12.03 1.82
C PHE A 193 -24.36 -10.90 2.51
N SER A 194 -24.82 -11.10 3.75
CA SER A 194 -25.46 -10.04 4.54
C SER A 194 -24.56 -8.81 4.72
N VAL A 195 -23.25 -9.00 4.82
CA VAL A 195 -22.28 -7.90 4.90
C VAL A 195 -22.25 -7.09 3.59
N LEU A 196 -22.30 -7.76 2.44
CA LEU A 196 -22.38 -7.08 1.14
C LEU A 196 -23.70 -6.32 0.96
N GLU A 197 -24.83 -6.93 1.34
CA GLU A 197 -26.13 -6.26 1.27
C GLU A 197 -26.14 -5.00 2.15
N ASN A 198 -25.62 -5.10 3.37
CA ASN A 198 -25.58 -3.98 4.32
C ASN A 198 -24.64 -2.86 3.84
N SER A 199 -23.49 -3.19 3.26
CA SER A 199 -22.53 -2.18 2.77
C SER A 199 -23.08 -1.38 1.57
N MET A 200 -23.99 -1.96 0.79
CA MET A 200 -24.68 -1.31 -0.32
C MET A 200 -26.04 -0.70 0.09
N GLY A 201 -26.38 -0.69 1.38
CA GLY A 201 -27.68 -0.23 1.89
C GLY A 201 -28.87 -1.00 1.34
N GLY A 202 -28.67 -2.24 0.84
CA GLY A 202 -29.70 -3.05 0.20
C GLY A 202 -30.19 -2.54 -1.16
N HIS A 203 -29.51 -1.56 -1.76
CA HIS A 203 -29.83 -0.95 -3.05
C HIS A 203 -28.80 -1.34 -4.13
N GLY A 204 -28.96 -0.86 -5.37
CA GLY A 204 -27.94 -1.05 -6.42
C GLY A 204 -27.87 -2.45 -7.03
N GLY A 205 -28.94 -3.26 -6.94
CA GLY A 205 -29.02 -4.57 -7.58
C GLY A 205 -28.50 -5.75 -6.74
N VAL A 206 -27.99 -5.50 -5.53
CA VAL A 206 -27.37 -6.55 -4.68
C VAL A 206 -28.33 -7.70 -4.34
N LYS A 207 -29.60 -7.39 -4.08
CA LYS A 207 -30.64 -8.40 -3.78
C LYS A 207 -31.02 -9.23 -5.01
N GLN A 208 -30.86 -8.66 -6.21
CA GLN A 208 -31.14 -9.33 -7.48
C GLN A 208 -30.04 -10.32 -7.80
N ILE A 209 -28.76 -9.91 -7.70
CA ILE A 209 -27.63 -10.81 -7.96
C ILE A 209 -27.57 -11.97 -6.97
N LYS A 210 -28.03 -11.79 -5.71
CA LYS A 210 -28.17 -12.90 -4.74
C LYS A 210 -29.05 -14.04 -5.26
N LYS A 211 -30.08 -13.73 -6.06
CA LYS A 211 -31.04 -14.72 -6.59
C LYS A 211 -30.54 -15.38 -7.87
N MET A 212 -29.50 -14.83 -8.51
CA MET A 212 -28.94 -15.36 -9.74
C MET A 212 -28.10 -16.60 -9.43
N LEU A 213 -28.43 -17.74 -10.05
CA LEU A 213 -27.82 -19.04 -9.74
C LEU A 213 -26.40 -19.18 -10.29
N ASP A 214 -26.05 -18.40 -11.30
CA ASP A 214 -24.71 -18.32 -11.90
C ASP A 214 -23.73 -17.54 -11.02
N PHE A 215 -24.19 -16.77 -10.03
CA PHE A 215 -23.29 -16.10 -9.10
C PHE A 215 -22.83 -17.02 -7.97
N SER A 216 -21.55 -16.90 -7.62
CA SER A 216 -20.90 -17.69 -6.58
C SER A 216 -20.14 -16.80 -5.60
N LEU A 217 -20.22 -17.17 -4.32
CA LEU A 217 -19.37 -16.63 -3.26
C LEU A 217 -18.07 -17.45 -3.22
N VAL A 218 -16.93 -16.78 -3.21
CA VAL A 218 -15.61 -17.42 -3.19
C VAL A 218 -14.79 -16.82 -2.06
N GLU A 219 -14.38 -17.64 -1.10
CA GLU A 219 -13.42 -17.25 -0.06
C GLU A 219 -12.03 -17.07 -0.68
N LEU A 220 -11.39 -15.95 -0.37
CA LEU A 220 -9.98 -15.67 -0.67
C LEU A 220 -9.13 -15.91 0.57
N GLN A 221 -8.40 -17.02 0.57
CA GLN A 221 -7.46 -17.38 1.63
C GLN A 221 -6.13 -16.69 1.36
N LEU A 222 -5.85 -15.63 2.11
CA LEU A 222 -4.67 -14.78 1.93
C LEU A 222 -3.39 -15.53 2.34
N LEU A 223 -2.38 -15.54 1.47
CA LEU A 223 -1.07 -16.14 1.70
C LEU A 223 -0.01 -15.05 1.93
N ASN A 224 1.12 -15.13 1.23
CA ASN A 224 2.13 -14.08 1.26
C ASN A 224 1.57 -12.80 0.65
N GLY A 225 1.91 -11.67 1.25
CA GLY A 225 1.50 -10.36 0.79
C GLY A 225 2.62 -9.33 0.75
N ARG A 226 2.32 -8.19 0.14
CA ARG A 226 3.19 -7.03 0.01
C ARG A 226 2.36 -5.76 0.19
N PHE A 227 2.71 -4.96 1.20
CA PHE A 227 2.14 -3.64 1.43
C PHE A 227 3.12 -2.55 1.02
N VAL A 228 2.66 -1.54 0.28
CA VAL A 228 3.45 -0.36 -0.06
C VAL A 228 2.63 0.88 0.27
N LYS A 229 3.14 1.71 1.18
CA LYS A 229 2.47 2.93 1.67
C LYS A 229 3.20 4.24 1.34
N GLY A 230 4.41 4.15 0.80
CA GLY A 230 5.29 5.29 0.57
C GLY A 230 6.58 4.90 -0.16
N PHE A 231 7.33 5.90 -0.61
CA PHE A 231 8.67 5.68 -1.17
C PHE A 231 9.58 5.05 -0.12
N GLY A 232 10.22 3.93 -0.48
CA GLY A 232 11.03 3.15 0.46
C GLY A 232 10.24 2.52 1.60
N GLN A 233 8.90 2.52 1.58
CA GLN A 233 8.06 1.96 2.66
C GLN A 233 7.27 0.76 2.13
N ALA A 234 7.99 -0.36 1.98
CA ALA A 234 7.46 -1.63 1.53
C ALA A 234 7.63 -2.70 2.62
N TYR A 235 6.59 -3.52 2.82
CA TYR A 235 6.53 -4.53 3.86
C TYR A 235 6.03 -5.86 3.28
N ASP A 236 6.77 -6.93 3.52
CA ASP A 236 6.33 -8.30 3.24
C ASP A 236 5.44 -8.82 4.37
N ILE A 237 4.42 -9.58 4.01
CA ILE A 237 3.44 -10.15 4.92
C ILE A 237 3.45 -11.67 4.74
N LYS A 238 3.56 -12.43 5.82
CA LYS A 238 3.48 -13.89 5.81
C LYS A 238 2.06 -14.37 6.13
N PRO A 239 1.71 -15.62 5.75
CA PRO A 239 0.38 -16.18 6.03
C PRO A 239 0.01 -16.20 7.52
N ASN A 240 0.99 -16.24 8.43
CA ASN A 240 0.77 -16.18 9.88
C ASN A 240 0.58 -14.75 10.43
N GLY A 241 0.56 -13.73 9.56
CA GLY A 241 0.40 -12.33 9.94
C GLY A 241 1.70 -11.62 10.34
N GLU A 242 2.86 -12.28 10.25
CA GLU A 242 4.15 -11.58 10.42
C GLU A 242 4.34 -10.55 9.31
N VAL A 243 4.85 -9.37 9.70
CA VAL A 243 5.13 -8.26 8.80
C VAL A 243 6.60 -7.89 8.92
N ALA A 244 7.30 -7.86 7.79
CA ALA A 244 8.73 -7.55 7.73
C ALA A 244 8.98 -6.39 6.77
N TYR A 245 9.82 -5.44 7.19
CA TYR A 245 10.24 -4.33 6.34
C TYR A 245 11.23 -4.80 5.26
N VAL A 246 11.03 -4.38 4.01
CA VAL A 246 11.86 -4.81 2.87
C VAL A 246 13.13 -3.96 2.71
N GLY A 247 13.11 -2.70 3.15
CA GLY A 247 14.16 -1.71 2.85
C GLY A 247 15.37 -1.68 3.79
N ALA A 248 15.64 -2.76 4.55
CA ALA A 248 16.74 -2.79 5.51
C ALA A 248 18.13 -2.60 4.86
N SER A 249 18.27 -2.87 3.56
CA SER A 249 19.49 -2.66 2.78
C SER A 249 19.62 -1.25 2.17
N GLY A 250 18.75 -0.31 2.54
CA GLY A 250 18.72 1.04 1.98
C GLY A 250 18.01 1.13 0.62
N ASN A 251 18.32 2.18 -0.15
CA ASN A 251 17.68 2.41 -1.45
C ASN A 251 18.15 1.41 -2.51
N PRO A 252 17.26 0.56 -3.07
CA PRO A 252 17.63 -0.44 -4.06
C PRO A 252 17.72 0.15 -5.49
N HIS A 253 17.39 1.43 -5.69
CA HIS A 253 17.41 2.06 -7.00
C HIS A 253 18.81 2.59 -7.34
N ASP A 254 19.26 2.32 -8.57
CA ASP A 254 20.48 2.91 -9.13
C ASP A 254 20.14 4.27 -9.75
N PHE A 255 20.93 5.28 -9.41
CA PHE A 255 20.74 6.64 -9.90
C PHE A 255 21.57 6.97 -11.13
N GLY A 256 22.53 6.12 -11.52
CA GLY A 256 23.49 6.44 -12.58
C GLY A 256 24.35 7.64 -12.17
N LYS A 257 25.67 7.47 -12.14
CA LYS A 257 26.58 8.61 -11.91
C LYS A 257 26.74 9.45 -13.17
#